data_AF-F5RN89-F1
#
_entry.id   AF-F5RN89-F1
#
_cell.length_a   1.000
_cell.length_b   1.000
_cell.length_c   1.000
_cell.angle_alpha   90.00
_cell.angle_beta   90.00
_cell.angle_gamma   90.00
#
_symmetry.space_group_name_H-M   'P 1'
#
loop_
_entity.id
_entity.type
_entity.pdbx_description
1 polymer ?
#
loop_
_entity_poly.entity_id
_entity_poly.type
_entity_poly.pdbx_seq_one_letter_code
_entity_poly.pdbx_strand_id
1 'polypeptide(L)' 'MLREIKDIKDRCACYVDDITGIVEHEYKKVKTTTTVAVGNEITIERDTTVTKLKRVSPQKFEVEKYNIPSVA' A
#
# COMPACT_ATOMS: atom_id res chain seq x y z
N MET A 1 11.05 -9.07 -5.41
CA MET A 1 10.36 -10.08 -4.59
C MET A 1 9.12 -9.39 -4.07
N LEU A 2 7.94 -9.94 -4.36
CA LEU A 2 6.69 -9.35 -3.87
C LEU A 2 6.56 -9.58 -2.37
N ARG A 3 6.34 -8.49 -1.65
CA ARG A 3 6.14 -8.43 -0.20
C ARG A 3 4.70 -8.01 0.09
N GLU A 4 4.01 -8.77 0.92
CA GLU A 4 2.69 -8.39 1.41
C GLU A 4 2.80 -7.24 2.43
N ILE A 5 2.00 -6.20 2.22
CA ILE A 5 1.79 -5.12 3.17
C ILE A 5 0.41 -5.27 3.77
N LYS A 6 0.37 -5.51 5.07
CA LYS A 6 -0.86 -5.57 5.84
C LYS A 6 -1.33 -4.18 6.27
N ASP A 7 -2.63 -3.97 6.46
CA ASP A 7 -3.18 -2.80 7.12
C ASP A 7 -2.98 -2.88 8.65
N ILE A 8 -3.49 -1.88 9.38
CA ILE A 8 -3.45 -1.84 10.86
C ILE A 8 -4.30 -2.94 11.53
N LYS A 9 -5.21 -3.58 10.79
CA LYS A 9 -6.04 -4.70 11.25
C LYS A 9 -5.49 -6.06 10.81
N ASP A 10 -4.22 -6.12 10.40
CA ASP A 10 -3.52 -7.32 9.91
C ASP A 10 -4.14 -7.94 8.63
N ARG A 11 -4.95 -7.19 7.88
CA ARG A 11 -5.51 -7.65 6.59
C ARG A 11 -4.60 -7.24 5.45
N CYS A 12 -4.53 -8.01 4.37
CA CYS A 12 -3.75 -7.60 3.20
C CYS A 12 -4.28 -6.26 2.64
N ALA A 13 -3.42 -5.24 2.68
CA ALA A 13 -3.66 -3.95 2.04
C ALA A 13 -3.19 -4.02 0.59
N CYS A 14 -1.95 -4.43 0.34
CA CYS A 14 -1.41 -4.57 -1.02
C CYS A 14 -0.17 -5.46 -1.02
N TYR A 15 0.33 -5.75 -2.22
CA TYR A 15 1.64 -6.33 -2.45
C TYR A 15 2.56 -5.28 -3.07
N VAL A 16 3.81 -5.26 -2.67
CA VAL A 16 4.82 -4.36 -3.24
C VAL A 16 6.01 -5.17 -3.74
N ASP A 17 6.52 -4.81 -4.91
CA ASP A 17 7.84 -5.25 -5.34
C ASP A 17 8.83 -4.11 -5.12
N ASP A 18 9.69 -4.28 -4.12
CA ASP A 18 10.61 -3.22 -3.68
C ASP A 18 11.58 -2.78 -4.80
N ILE A 19 11.94 -3.66 -5.74
CA ILE A 19 12.94 -3.41 -6.80
C ILE A 19 12.33 -2.62 -7.96
N THR A 20 11.17 -3.06 -8.46
CA THR A 20 10.48 -2.43 -9.58
C THR A 20 9.67 -1.20 -9.12
N GLY A 21 9.23 -1.20 -7.87
CA GLY A 21 8.31 -0.20 -7.31
C GLY A 21 6.86 -0.44 -7.69
N ILE A 22 6.54 -1.63 -8.19
CA ILE A 22 5.18 -2.02 -8.50
C ILE A 22 4.43 -2.23 -7.18
N VAL A 23 3.24 -1.63 -7.09
CA VAL A 23 2.28 -1.82 -6.00
C VAL A 23 1.01 -2.42 -6.60
N GLU A 24 0.57 -3.54 -6.04
CA GLU A 24 -0.58 -4.31 -6.48
C GLU A 24 -1.62 -4.39 -5.38
N HIS A 25 -2.84 -3.96 -5.68
CA HIS A 25 -3.97 -4.01 -4.76
C HIS A 25 -5.07 -4.85 -5.40
N GLU A 26 -5.57 -5.86 -4.68
CA GLU A 26 -6.68 -6.69 -5.13
C GLU A 26 -7.90 -6.48 -4.23
N TYR A 27 -9.04 -6.14 -4.85
CA TYR A 27 -10.30 -5.98 -4.14
C TYR A 27 -11.49 -6.41 -4.99
N LYS A 28 -12.37 -7.24 -4.42
CA LYS A 28 -13.58 -7.75 -5.09
C LYS A 28 -13.34 -8.29 -6.51
N LYS A 29 -12.29 -9.11 -6.69
CA LYS A 29 -11.86 -9.67 -8.00
C LYS A 29 -11.35 -8.63 -9.01
N VAL A 30 -11.11 -7.39 -8.59
CA VAL A 30 -10.44 -6.37 -9.39
C VAL A 30 -9.00 -6.25 -8.90
N LYS A 31 -8.05 -6.37 -9.82
CA LYS A 31 -6.63 -6.15 -9.55
C LYS A 31 -6.22 -4.79 -10.12
N THR A 32 -5.71 -3.92 -9.25
CA THR A 32 -5.14 -2.63 -9.62
C THR A 32 -3.63 -2.70 -9.44
N THR A 33 -2.90 -2.34 -10.48
CA THR A 33 -1.43 -2.30 -10.46
C THR A 33 -0.98 -0.89 -10.80
N THR A 34 -0.03 -0.37 -10.03
CA THR A 34 0.58 0.94 -10.27
C THR A 34 2.06 0.90 -9.94
N THR A 35 2.83 1.83 -10.51
CA THR A 35 4.27 1.95 -10.25
C THR A 35 4.53 3.23 -9.48
N VAL A 36 5.20 3.12 -8.34
CA VAL A 36 5.58 4.27 -7.51
C VAL A 36 7.05 4.59 -7.77
N ALA A 37 7.32 5.79 -8.28
CA ALA A 37 8.69 6.27 -8.43
C ALA A 37 9.28 6.68 -7.08
N VAL A 38 10.61 6.66 -6.96
CA VAL A 38 11.32 7.06 -5.73
C VAL A 38 10.98 8.52 -5.40
N GLY A 39 10.67 8.78 -4.14
CA GLY A 39 10.21 10.08 -3.62
C GLY A 39 8.70 10.24 -3.59
N ASN A 40 7.95 9.41 -4.33
CA ASN A 40 6.49 9.48 -4.35
C ASN A 40 5.84 8.57 -3.31
N GLU A 41 4.58 8.90 -3.01
CA GLU A 41 3.72 8.17 -2.10
C GLU A 41 2.46 7.69 -2.83
N ILE A 42 1.94 6.55 -2.39
CA ILE A 42 0.58 6.11 -2.67
C ILE A 42 -0.15 5.86 -1.36
N THR A 43 -1.43 6.24 -1.33
CA THR A 43 -2.33 5.96 -0.20
C THR A 43 -3.37 4.95 -0.63
N ILE A 44 -3.56 3.91 0.19
CA ILE A 44 -4.59 2.90 0.04
C ILE A 44 -5.57 3.07 1.19
N GLU A 45 -6.77 3.54 0.86
CA GLU A 45 -7.86 3.75 1.80
C GLU A 45 -8.90 2.64 1.64
N ARG A 46 -9.23 1.98 2.75
CA ARG A 46 -10.24 0.92 2.78
C ARG A 46 -11.05 1.05 4.06
N ASP A 47 -12.33 1.39 3.91
CA ASP A 47 -13.24 1.55 5.04
C ASP A 47 -12.66 2.55 6.06
N THR A 48 -12.34 2.10 7.27
CA THR A 48 -11.76 2.88 8.38
C THR A 48 -10.23 2.79 8.46
N THR A 49 -9.57 2.16 7.49
CA THR A 49 -8.12 1.92 7.50
C THR A 49 -7.42 2.65 6.36
N VAL A 50 -6.28 3.27 6.67
CA VAL A 50 -5.41 3.95 5.70
C VAL A 50 -4.02 3.32 5.77
N THR A 51 -3.48 2.95 4.61
CA THR A 51 -2.10 2.48 4.45
C THR A 51 -1.39 3.38 3.45
N LYS A 52 -0.39 4.12 3.93
CA LYS A 52 0.47 4.97 3.10
C LYS A 52 1.78 4.27 2.80
N LEU A 53 2.20 4.34 1.56
CA LEU A 53 3.39 3.69 1.02
C LEU A 53 4.24 4.74 0.33
N LYS A 54 5.37 5.07 0.92
CA LYS A 54 6.32 6.01 0.34
C LYS A 54 7.56 5.26 -0.13
N ARG A 55 7.87 5.37 -1.41
CA ARG A 55 9.10 4.76 -1.95
C ARG A 55 10.28 5.68 -1.65
N VAL A 56 11.04 5.40 -0.60
CA VAL A 56 12.14 6.27 -0.16
C VAL A 56 13.47 5.96 -0.82
N SER A 57 13.64 4.76 -1.36
CA SER A 57 14.81 4.40 -2.15
C SER A 57 14.43 3.38 -3.24
N PRO A 58 15.33 3.12 -4.21
CA PRO A 58 15.06 2.16 -5.29
C PRO A 58 14.65 0.76 -4.82
N GLN A 59 14.91 0.40 -3.57
CA GLN A 59 14.64 -0.93 -3.00
C GLN A 59 13.93 -0.85 -1.64
N LYS A 60 13.28 0.27 -1.31
CA LYS A 60 12.65 0.44 0.01
C LYS A 60 11.37 1.26 -0.06
N PHE A 61 10.32 0.69 0.49
CA PHE A 61 9.09 1.38 0.88
C PHE A 61 9.01 1.59 2.38
N GLU A 62 8.75 2.82 2.79
CA GLU A 62 8.24 3.14 4.14
C GLU A 62 6.73 3.00 4.16
N VAL A 63 6.22 2.47 5.26
CA VAL A 63 4.81 2.13 5.41
C VAL A 63 4.27 2.78 6.68
N GLU A 64 3.26 3.61 6.52
CA GLU A 64 2.52 4.20 7.63
C GLU A 64 1.08 3.68 7.61
N LYS A 65 0.56 3.29 8.77
CA LYS A 65 -0.77 2.65 8.90
C LYS A 65 -1.51 3.27 10.06
N TYR A 66 -2.72 3.72 9.83
CA TYR A 66 -3.57 4.27 10.87
C TYR A 66 -5.05 4.02 10.57
N ASN A 67 -5.86 4.10 11.62
CA ASN A 67 -7.31 4.12 11.48
C ASN A 67 -7.79 5.56 11.35
N ILE A 68 -8.78 5.76 10.50
CA ILE A 68 -9.57 6.99 10.46
C ILE A 68 -10.95 6.71 11.08
N PRO A 69 -11.54 7.69 11.79
CA PRO A 69 -12.90 7.53 12.30
C PRO A 69 -13.85 7.30 11.11
N SER A 70 -14.76 6.34 11.27
CA SER A 70 -15.85 6.15 10.30
C SER A 70 -16.67 7.43 10.30
N VAL A 71 -16.71 8.13 9.16
CA VAL A 71 -17.66 9.23 8.98
C VAL A 71 -19.02 8.54 8.85
N ALA A 72 -19.79 8.58 9.94
CA ALA A 72 -21.17 8.10 10.00
C ALA A 72 -22.12 9.09 9.32
#